data_AF-A0A946ZDU9-F1
#
_entry.id   AF-A0A946ZDU9-F1
#
_cell.length_a   1.000
_cell.length_b   1.000
_cell.length_c   1.000
_cell.angle_alpha   90.00
_cell.angle_beta   90.00
_cell.angle_gamma   90.00
#
_symmetry.space_group_name_H-M   'P 1'
#
loop_
_entity.id
_entity.type
_entity.pdbx_description
1 polymer ?
#
loop_
_entity_poly.entity_id
_entity_poly.type
_entity_poly.pdbx_seq_one_letter_code
_entity_poly.pdbx_strand_id
1 'polypeptide(L)'
;MEISKIFELLFYTVPALVTGIIAFYFFKEHTKNEDGRRRFLLHKDMQVHTLPLRLQAYERMVLFLERIAPNNLIPRIQPTSSDKNSYEVLLIATIEQEYDHNLSQQIYVSDECWNVIAAAKAATVQIIRKAGLSDKIDS
;
A
#
# COMPACT_ATOMS: atom_id res chain seq x y z
N MET A 1 -42.75 3.86 65.77
CA MET A 1 -41.39 4.42 65.94
C MET A 1 -40.34 3.66 65.14
N GLU A 2 -40.41 2.32 65.04
CA GLU A 2 -39.46 1.54 64.22
C GLU A 2 -39.81 1.51 62.72
N ILE A 3 -41.11 1.43 62.37
CA ILE A 3 -41.57 1.45 60.96
C ILE A 3 -41.21 2.76 60.24
N SER A 4 -41.29 3.90 60.93
CA SER A 4 -40.93 5.21 60.38
C SER A 4 -39.45 5.30 59.99
N LYS A 5 -38.56 4.72 60.81
CA LYS A 5 -37.11 4.66 60.50
C LYS A 5 -36.81 3.80 59.28
N ILE A 6 -37.57 2.72 59.06
CA ILE A 6 -37.46 1.88 57.86
C ILE A 6 -37.86 2.68 56.61
N PHE A 7 -38.93 3.47 56.69
CA PHE A 7 -39.35 4.33 55.57
C PHE A 7 -38.34 5.45 55.28
N GLU A 8 -37.77 6.09 56.30
CA GLU A 8 -36.71 7.08 56.14
C GLU A 8 -35.47 6.47 55.45
N LEU A 9 -35.02 5.30 55.91
CA LEU A 9 -33.89 4.58 55.29
C LEU A 9 -34.16 4.25 53.82
N LEU A 10 -35.40 3.85 53.49
CA LEU A 10 -35.81 3.52 52.13
C LEU A 10 -35.77 4.76 51.22
N PHE A 11 -36.22 5.92 51.70
CA PHE A 11 -36.17 7.18 50.95
C PHE A 11 -34.75 7.65 50.63
N TYR A 12 -33.74 7.31 51.45
CA TYR A 12 -32.34 7.61 51.13
C TYR A 12 -31.70 6.55 50.24
N THR A 13 -32.06 5.28 50.43
CA THR A 13 -31.46 4.14 49.71
C THR A 13 -31.91 4.09 48.26
N VAL A 14 -33.17 4.40 47.96
CA VAL A 14 -33.71 4.35 46.60
C VAL A 14 -33.01 5.34 45.66
N PRO A 15 -32.88 6.65 45.98
CA PRO A 15 -32.13 7.59 45.13
C PRO A 15 -30.65 7.23 45.00
N ALA A 16 -30.02 6.72 46.06
CA ALA A 16 -28.64 6.25 46.01
C ALA A 16 -28.47 5.08 45.03
N LEU A 17 -29.40 4.12 45.04
CA LEU A 17 -29.41 2.99 44.12
C LEU A 17 -29.62 3.44 42.67
N VAL A 18 -30.58 4.34 42.43
CA VAL A 18 -30.86 4.91 41.10
C VAL A 18 -29.62 5.64 40.57
N THR A 19 -28.97 6.46 41.41
CA THR A 19 -27.75 7.18 41.04
C THR A 19 -26.61 6.20 40.72
N GLY A 20 -26.46 5.13 41.52
CA GLY A 20 -25.48 4.08 41.27
C GLY A 20 -25.70 3.36 39.93
N ILE A 21 -26.95 3.06 39.58
CA ILE A 21 -27.31 2.44 38.29
C ILE A 21 -26.99 3.38 37.12
N ILE A 22 -27.37 4.66 37.22
CA ILE A 22 -27.08 5.65 36.18
C ILE A 22 -25.57 5.82 35.99
N ALA A 23 -24.82 5.95 37.09
CA ALA A 23 -23.37 6.04 37.04
C ALA A 23 -22.76 4.80 36.38
N PHE A 24 -23.20 3.60 36.75
CA PHE A 24 -22.72 2.36 36.14
C PHE A 24 -22.96 2.32 34.62
N TYR A 25 -24.17 2.66 34.16
CA TYR A 25 -24.48 2.73 32.73
C TYR A 25 -23.65 3.80 32.01
N PHE A 26 -23.50 4.98 32.61
CA PHE A 26 -22.71 6.08 32.06
C PHE A 26 -21.24 5.67 31.89
N PHE A 27 -20.62 5.10 32.92
CA PHE A 27 -19.24 4.61 32.85
C PHE A 27 -19.10 3.52 31.79
N LYS A 28 -20.04 2.56 31.75
CA LYS A 28 -20.01 1.47 30.77
C LYS A 28 -20.08 1.99 29.32
N GLU A 29 -21.00 2.92 29.04
CA GLU A 29 -21.15 3.47 27.69
C GLU A 29 -19.97 4.39 27.32
N HIS A 30 -19.47 5.18 28.27
CA HIS A 30 -18.32 6.05 28.06
C HIS A 30 -17.05 5.24 27.74
N THR A 31 -16.76 4.17 28.50
CA THR A 31 -15.63 3.28 28.22
C THR A 31 -15.77 2.61 26.85
N LYS A 32 -16.96 2.11 26.52
CA LYS A 32 -17.22 1.49 25.21
C LYS A 32 -17.01 2.47 24.05
N ASN A 33 -17.41 3.73 24.22
CA ASN A 33 -17.24 4.77 23.20
C ASN A 33 -15.78 5.20 23.05
N GLU A 34 -15.04 5.35 24.15
CA GLU A 34 -13.59 5.62 24.11
C GLU A 34 -12.80 4.49 23.45
N ASP A 35 -13.16 3.22 23.69
CA ASP A 35 -12.54 2.08 23.02
C ASP A 35 -12.78 2.09 21.49
N GLY A 36 -13.99 2.47 21.07
CA GLY A 36 -14.32 2.67 19.65
C GLY A 36 -13.45 3.77 19.02
N ARG A 37 -13.37 4.93 19.69
CA ARG A 37 -12.57 6.07 19.26
C ARG A 37 -11.08 5.73 19.20
N ARG A 38 -10.56 5.02 20.21
CA ARG A 38 -9.16 4.58 20.28
C ARG A 38 -8.79 3.65 19.13
N ARG A 39 -9.64 2.66 18.81
CA ARG A 39 -9.42 1.76 17.67
C ARG A 39 -9.42 2.51 16.34
N PHE A 40 -10.34 3.47 16.17
CA PHE A 40 -10.39 4.31 14.98
C PHE A 40 -9.11 5.15 14.82
N LEU A 41 -8.63 5.77 15.90
CA LEU A 41 -7.39 6.55 15.88
C LEU A 41 -6.16 5.67 15.57
N LEU A 42 -6.05 4.49 16.17
CA LEU A 42 -4.96 3.55 15.86
C LEU A 42 -4.95 3.13 14.39
N HIS A 43 -6.13 2.84 13.82
CA HIS A 43 -6.23 2.49 12.41
C HIS A 43 -5.87 3.67 11.51
N LYS A 44 -6.30 4.88 11.88
CA LYS A 44 -5.94 6.12 11.19
C LYS A 44 -4.44 6.36 11.22
N ASP A 45 -3.79 6.21 12.37
CA ASP A 45 -2.34 6.42 12.51
C ASP A 45 -1.56 5.40 11.66
N MET A 46 -1.96 4.13 11.67
CA MET A 46 -1.35 3.11 10.79
C MET A 46 -1.51 3.43 9.29
N GLN A 47 -2.69 3.93 8.90
CA GLN A 47 -2.94 4.36 7.52
C GLN A 47 -2.09 5.58 7.13
N VAL A 48 -1.92 6.56 8.03
CA VAL A 48 -1.11 7.77 7.78
C VAL A 48 0.35 7.42 7.47
N HIS A 49 0.91 6.39 8.12
CA HIS A 49 2.29 5.98 7.86
C HIS A 49 2.44 5.09 6.61
N THR A 50 1.42 4.29 6.27
CA THR A 50 1.50 3.32 5.17
C THR A 50 1.10 3.93 3.82
N LEU A 51 0.18 4.89 3.81
CA LEU A 51 -0.31 5.52 2.58
C LEU A 51 0.81 6.21 1.76
N PRO A 52 1.73 6.99 2.35
CA PRO A 52 2.84 7.59 1.62
C PRO A 52 3.75 6.56 0.97
N LEU A 53 4.04 5.45 1.66
CA LEU A 53 4.87 4.35 1.12
C LEU A 53 4.21 3.68 -0.09
N ARG A 54 2.89 3.46 -0.02
CA ARG A 54 2.13 2.93 -1.16
C ARG A 54 2.17 3.88 -2.35
N LEU A 55 1.90 5.17 -2.14
CA LEU A 55 1.95 6.18 -3.21
C LEU A 55 3.35 6.25 -3.84
N GLN A 56 4.39 6.27 -3.03
CA GLN A 56 5.78 6.26 -3.50
C GLN A 56 6.09 4.99 -4.30
N ALA A 57 5.60 3.82 -3.88
CA ALA A 57 5.76 2.59 -4.64
C ALA A 57 5.09 2.67 -6.02
N TYR A 58 3.85 3.18 -6.09
CA TYR A 58 3.17 3.42 -7.37
C TYR A 58 3.94 4.40 -8.27
N GLU A 59 4.45 5.50 -7.74
CA GLU A 59 5.31 6.43 -8.50
C GLU A 59 6.54 5.74 -9.07
N ARG A 60 7.22 4.91 -8.27
CA ARG A 60 8.38 4.12 -8.71
C ARG A 60 8.00 3.11 -9.80
N MET A 61 6.83 2.48 -9.71
CA MET A 61 6.37 1.55 -10.75
C MET A 61 6.04 2.28 -12.06
N VAL A 62 5.44 3.46 -12.00
CA VAL A 62 5.22 4.31 -13.18
C VAL A 62 6.56 4.70 -13.81
N LEU A 63 7.51 5.18 -13.00
CA LEU A 63 8.85 5.52 -13.49
C LEU A 63 9.59 4.33 -14.09
N PHE A 64 9.44 3.14 -13.51
CA PHE A 64 9.99 1.91 -14.06
C PHE A 64 9.42 1.63 -15.46
N LEU A 65 8.10 1.66 -15.63
CA LEU A 65 7.44 1.44 -16.92
C LEU A 65 7.88 2.47 -17.97
N GLU A 66 7.94 3.75 -17.59
CA GLU A 66 8.45 4.82 -18.46
C GLU A 66 9.92 4.58 -18.84
N ARG A 67 10.75 4.08 -17.91
CA ARG A 67 12.16 3.81 -18.19
C ARG A 67 12.35 2.66 -19.16
N ILE A 68 11.62 1.56 -18.99
CA ILE A 68 11.81 0.38 -19.84
C ILE A 68 11.18 0.54 -21.23
N ALA A 69 10.25 1.51 -21.41
CA ALA A 69 9.64 1.79 -22.69
C ALA A 69 10.70 2.02 -23.78
N PRO A 70 10.65 1.35 -24.95
CA PRO A 70 11.69 1.43 -25.96
C PRO A 70 12.03 2.86 -26.39
N ASN A 71 11.02 3.72 -26.50
CA ASN A 71 11.16 5.14 -26.83
C ASN A 71 12.07 5.91 -25.86
N ASN A 72 12.09 5.51 -24.59
CA ASN A 72 12.89 6.15 -23.54
C ASN A 72 14.17 5.34 -23.25
N LEU A 73 14.16 4.03 -23.45
CA LEU A 73 15.29 3.14 -23.17
C LEU A 73 16.41 3.32 -24.20
N ILE A 74 16.08 3.24 -25.49
CA ILE A 74 17.06 3.23 -26.59
C ILE A 74 17.91 4.52 -26.61
N PRO A 75 17.35 5.74 -26.49
CA PRO A 75 18.17 6.96 -26.49
C PRO A 75 19.11 7.09 -25.28
N ARG A 76 18.77 6.46 -24.14
CA ARG A 76 19.58 6.54 -22.93
C ARG A 76 20.75 5.57 -22.93
N ILE A 77 20.62 4.43 -23.61
CA ILE A 77 21.62 3.37 -23.59
C ILE A 77 22.31 3.33 -24.95
N GLN A 78 23.54 3.84 -25.01
CA GLN A 78 24.33 3.83 -26.23
C GLN A 78 24.94 2.44 -26.48
N PRO A 79 24.99 1.96 -27.73
CA PRO A 79 25.69 0.73 -28.08
C PRO A 79 27.17 0.82 -27.72
N THR A 80 27.71 -0.25 -27.14
CA THR A 80 29.15 -0.38 -26.84
C THR A 80 29.95 -1.00 -27.98
N SER A 81 29.27 -1.60 -28.95
CA SER A 81 29.85 -2.20 -30.15
C SER A 81 28.90 -2.02 -31.35
N SER A 82 29.39 -2.35 -32.55
CA SER A 82 28.58 -2.41 -33.78
C SER A 82 27.78 -3.71 -33.92
N ASP A 83 27.95 -4.67 -33.02
CA ASP A 83 27.21 -5.92 -33.03
C ASP A 83 25.80 -5.72 -32.45
N LYS A 84 24.80 -5.97 -33.30
CA LYS A 84 23.38 -5.86 -32.95
C LYS A 84 23.00 -6.77 -31.77
N ASN A 85 23.55 -7.99 -31.72
CA ASN A 85 23.22 -8.94 -30.66
C ASN A 85 23.75 -8.48 -29.31
N SER A 86 24.97 -7.93 -29.28
CA SER A 86 25.54 -7.31 -28.08
C SER A 86 24.67 -6.16 -27.56
N TYR A 87 24.12 -5.33 -28.45
CA TYR A 87 23.23 -4.24 -28.03
C TYR A 87 21.88 -4.75 -27.51
N GLU A 88 21.31 -5.77 -28.14
CA GLU A 88 20.08 -6.43 -27.66
C GLU A 88 20.26 -6.95 -26.22
N VAL A 89 21.35 -7.68 -25.96
CA VAL A 89 21.67 -8.21 -24.64
C VAL A 89 21.85 -7.08 -23.63
N LEU A 90 22.51 -5.99 -24.01
CA LEU A 90 22.70 -4.82 -23.16
C LEU A 90 21.36 -4.17 -22.75
N LEU A 91 20.44 -4.00 -23.70
CA LEU A 91 19.12 -3.42 -23.42
C LEU A 91 18.31 -4.31 -22.47
N ILE A 92 18.29 -5.63 -22.72
CA ILE A 92 17.59 -6.58 -21.86
C ILE A 92 18.20 -6.58 -20.44
N ALA A 93 19.53 -6.63 -20.33
CA ALA A 93 20.20 -6.57 -19.03
C ALA A 93 19.87 -5.29 -18.25
N THR A 94 19.77 -4.16 -18.96
CA THR A 94 19.37 -2.88 -18.35
C THR A 94 17.93 -2.92 -17.80
N ILE A 95 16.99 -3.54 -18.53
CA ILE A 95 15.62 -3.74 -18.07
C ILE A 95 15.57 -4.61 -16.81
N GLU A 96 16.32 -5.72 -16.79
CA GLU A 96 16.41 -6.60 -15.62
C GLU A 96 16.96 -5.85 -14.40
N GLN A 97 18.03 -5.08 -14.58
CA GLN A 97 18.62 -4.30 -13.49
C GLN A 97 17.65 -3.26 -12.91
N GLU A 98 16.90 -2.54 -13.75
CA GLU A 98 15.88 -1.59 -13.29
C GLU A 98 14.71 -2.31 -12.57
N TYR A 99 14.36 -3.51 -13.01
CA TYR A 99 13.33 -4.33 -12.36
C TYR A 99 13.78 -4.80 -10.98
N ASP A 100 15.00 -5.35 -10.86
CA ASP A 100 15.57 -5.81 -9.60
C ASP A 100 15.72 -4.67 -8.59
N HIS A 101 16.14 -3.49 -9.05
CA HIS A 101 16.20 -2.28 -8.22
C HIS A 101 14.83 -1.84 -7.66
N ASN A 102 13.74 -2.24 -8.32
CA ASN A 102 12.37 -1.90 -7.94
C ASN A 102 11.59 -3.09 -7.35
N LEU A 103 12.18 -4.29 -7.25
CA LEU A 103 11.52 -5.50 -6.79
C LEU A 103 10.93 -5.36 -5.38
N SER A 104 11.62 -4.64 -4.49
CA SER A 104 11.15 -4.40 -3.11
C SER A 104 9.81 -3.67 -3.04
N GLN A 105 9.40 -2.96 -4.10
CA GLN A 105 8.14 -2.22 -4.12
C GLN A 105 6.92 -3.13 -4.24
N GLN A 106 7.10 -4.40 -4.61
CA GLN A 106 6.03 -5.41 -4.71
C GLN A 106 5.17 -5.47 -3.44
N ILE A 107 5.78 -5.33 -2.26
CA ILE A 107 5.06 -5.44 -0.97
C ILE A 107 4.06 -4.30 -0.72
N TYR A 108 4.13 -3.22 -1.50
CA TYR A 108 3.34 -2.01 -1.33
C TYR A 108 2.26 -1.82 -2.41
N VAL A 109 2.26 -2.64 -3.46
CA VAL A 109 1.27 -2.63 -4.54
C VAL A 109 0.37 -3.87 -4.46
N SER A 110 -0.76 -3.86 -5.18
CA SER A 110 -1.61 -5.06 -5.24
C SER A 110 -0.97 -6.15 -6.12
N ASP A 111 -1.30 -7.40 -5.86
CA ASP A 111 -0.82 -8.53 -6.65
C ASP A 111 -1.23 -8.41 -8.13
N GLU A 112 -2.44 -7.90 -8.41
CA GLU A 112 -2.92 -7.65 -9.76
C GLU A 112 -2.06 -6.59 -10.47
N CYS A 113 -1.76 -5.48 -9.78
CA CYS A 113 -0.91 -4.43 -10.33
C CYS A 113 0.50 -4.96 -10.61
N TRP A 114 1.07 -5.71 -9.68
CA TRP A 114 2.39 -6.32 -9.83
C TRP A 114 2.44 -7.29 -11.02
N ASN A 115 1.43 -8.13 -11.18
CA ASN A 115 1.33 -9.06 -12.31
C ASN A 115 1.28 -8.33 -13.65
N VAL A 116 0.57 -7.20 -13.73
CA VAL A 116 0.54 -6.35 -14.94
C VAL A 116 1.91 -5.74 -15.22
N ILE A 117 2.63 -5.25 -14.20
CA ILE A 117 3.98 -4.70 -14.34
C ILE A 117 4.97 -5.76 -14.85
N ALA A 118 4.93 -6.96 -14.26
CA ALA A 118 5.77 -8.07 -14.68
C ALA A 118 5.47 -8.51 -16.12
N ALA A 119 4.19 -8.55 -16.51
CA ALA A 119 3.78 -8.83 -17.89
C ALA A 119 4.25 -7.75 -18.86
N ALA A 120 4.15 -6.47 -18.49
CA ALA A 120 4.65 -5.36 -19.31
C ALA A 120 6.17 -5.45 -19.52
N LYS A 121 6.94 -5.74 -18.45
CA LYS A 121 8.38 -5.99 -18.55
C LYS A 121 8.70 -7.14 -19.49
N ALA A 122 8.00 -8.28 -19.35
CA ALA A 122 8.20 -9.43 -20.24
C ALA A 122 7.87 -9.08 -21.71
N ALA A 123 6.78 -8.36 -21.96
CA ALA A 123 6.39 -7.92 -23.29
C ALA A 123 7.44 -6.99 -23.92
N THR A 124 7.97 -6.04 -23.17
CA THR A 124 9.05 -5.14 -23.63
C THR A 124 10.30 -5.93 -24.02
N VAL A 125 10.72 -6.91 -23.21
CA VAL A 125 11.85 -7.79 -23.55
C VAL A 125 11.57 -8.56 -24.86
N GLN A 126 10.34 -9.05 -25.05
CA GLN A 126 9.97 -9.74 -26.30
C GLN A 126 9.98 -8.82 -27.52
N ILE A 127 9.56 -7.56 -27.37
CA ILE A 127 9.65 -6.56 -28.45
C ILE A 127 11.11 -6.36 -28.87
N ILE A 128 12.02 -6.21 -27.90
CA ILE A 128 13.46 -6.03 -28.16
C ILE A 128 14.03 -7.27 -28.87
N ARG A 129 13.76 -8.48 -28.39
CA ARG A 129 14.20 -9.73 -29.03
C ARG A 129 13.69 -9.87 -30.47
N LYS A 130 12.42 -9.54 -30.70
CA LYS A 130 11.82 -9.61 -32.04
C LYS A 130 12.48 -8.61 -33.00
N ALA A 131 12.80 -7.41 -32.53
CA ALA A 131 13.55 -6.43 -33.32
C ALA A 131 15.00 -6.91 -33.59
N GLY A 132 15.63 -7.57 -32.61
CA GLY A 132 16.92 -8.25 -32.72
C GLY A 132 16.97 -9.30 -33.83
N LEU A 133 15.92 -10.09 -33.97
CA LEU A 133 15.80 -11.14 -35.00
C LEU A 133 15.45 -10.62 -36.41
N SER A 134 14.96 -9.40 -36.55
CA SER A 134 14.59 -8.84 -37.86
C SER A 134 15.82 -8.39 -38.65
N ASP A 135 16.12 -9.06 -39.78
CA ASP A 135 17.18 -8.67 -40.72
C ASP A 135 16.82 -7.47 -41.62
N LYS A 136 15.55 -7.02 -41.58
CA LYS A 136 15.11 -5.83 -42.31
C LYS A 136 15.59 -4.58 -41.59
N ILE A 137 16.70 -4.04 -42.06
CA ILE A 137 17.00 -2.62 -41.95
C ILE A 137 16.18 -1.97 -43.07
N ASP A 138 14.94 -1.57 -42.77
CA ASP A 138 14.15 -0.77 -43.72
C ASP A 138 15.00 0.49 -44.01
N SER A 139 15.55 0.54 -45.22
CA SER A 139 16.40 1.62 -45.74
C SER A 139 15.56 2.77 -46.26
#